data_AF-A0A934UDB4-F1
#
_entry.id   AF-A0A934UDB4-F1
#
_cell.length_a   1.000
_cell.length_b   1.000
_cell.length_c   1.000
_cell.angle_alpha   90.00
_cell.angle_beta   90.00
_cell.angle_gamma   90.00
#
_symmetry.space_group_name_H-M   'P 1'
#
loop_
_entity.id
_entity.type
_entity.pdbx_description
1 polymer ?
#
loop_
_entity_poly.entity_id
_entity_poly.type
_entity_poly.pdbx_seq_one_letter_code
_entity_poly.pdbx_strand_id
1 'polypeptide(L)'
;MMKNKHSNHSNNYPVIDERLKKSIGDVSTIIVVVTIIYLLVEAFYKYVTTKNILTTTWEIALLLLIVAIFLIGIKSNKEMTLPTSFLGKQLPTSQSIEAKRNRIKAYLIESVVTSAVITGLTFFFEFIGIEVKLSLSEYIASFLGLMVVYLILSYLLGEHNIKKYNKYMEELEK
;
A
#
# COMPACT_ATOMS: atom_id res chain seq x y z
N MET A 1 2.04 -61.77 26.26
CA MET A 1 2.46 -60.52 26.92
C MET A 1 3.72 -60.02 26.22
N MET A 2 3.58 -59.11 25.25
CA MET A 2 4.72 -58.49 24.53
C MET A 2 4.29 -57.09 24.09
N LYS A 3 5.08 -56.10 24.51
CA LYS A 3 4.82 -54.65 24.44
C LYS A 3 4.66 -54.16 23.00
N ASN A 4 3.49 -53.61 22.67
CA ASN A 4 3.35 -52.69 21.55
C ASN A 4 3.98 -51.34 21.93
N LYS A 5 5.11 -51.01 21.31
CA LYS A 5 5.68 -49.65 21.31
C LYS A 5 4.77 -48.78 20.45
N HIS A 6 3.87 -48.03 21.08
CA HIS A 6 3.33 -46.83 20.43
C HIS A 6 4.44 -45.79 20.36
N SER A 7 5.02 -45.63 19.17
CA SER A 7 5.84 -44.48 18.83
C SER A 7 4.96 -43.24 18.80
N ASN A 8 4.92 -42.51 19.92
CA ASN A 8 4.42 -41.13 19.96
C ASN A 8 5.39 -40.26 19.17
N HIS A 9 5.16 -40.12 17.86
CA HIS A 9 5.66 -38.97 17.13
C HIS A 9 4.84 -37.75 17.57
N SER A 10 5.23 -37.12 18.67
CA SER A 10 4.79 -35.76 18.99
C SER A 10 5.41 -34.85 17.95
N ASN A 11 4.62 -34.46 16.94
CA ASN A 11 4.92 -33.30 16.11
C ASN A 11 4.90 -32.05 17.01
N ASN A 12 5.99 -31.81 17.72
CA ASN A 12 6.23 -30.58 18.47
C ASN A 12 6.58 -29.47 17.48
N TYR A 13 5.60 -29.05 16.68
CA TYR A 13 5.67 -27.70 16.14
C TYR A 13 5.33 -26.77 17.30
N PRO A 14 6.21 -25.82 17.67
CA PRO A 14 5.81 -24.80 18.62
C PRO A 14 4.62 -24.08 18.01
N VAL A 15 3.44 -24.27 18.59
CA VAL A 15 2.26 -23.47 18.26
C VAL A 15 2.63 -22.05 18.66
N ILE A 16 3.05 -21.24 17.68
CA ILE A 16 3.40 -19.84 17.91
C ILE A 16 2.12 -19.18 18.41
N ASP A 17 2.17 -18.69 19.66
CA ASP A 17 1.09 -17.91 20.27
C ASP A 17 0.69 -16.77 19.32
N GLU A 18 -0.60 -16.60 19.08
CA GLU A 18 -1.15 -15.55 18.22
C GLU A 18 -0.66 -14.16 18.63
N ARG A 19 -0.42 -13.94 19.93
CA ARG A 19 0.16 -12.70 20.46
C ARG A 19 1.60 -12.50 20.00
N LEU A 20 2.39 -13.56 20.02
CA LEU A 20 3.78 -13.53 19.56
C LEU A 20 3.84 -13.31 18.04
N LYS A 21 2.98 -13.99 17.28
CA LYS A 21 2.85 -13.79 15.83
C LYS A 21 2.48 -12.34 15.48
N LYS A 22 1.54 -11.75 16.21
CA LYS A 22 1.16 -10.34 16.03
C LYS A 22 2.32 -9.41 16.33
N SER A 23 2.98 -9.59 17.47
CA SER A 23 4.12 -8.74 17.87
C SER A 23 5.27 -8.81 16.87
N ILE A 24 5.59 -10.00 16.33
CA ILE A 24 6.60 -10.16 15.28
C ILE A 24 6.18 -9.41 14.01
N GLY A 25 4.90 -9.47 13.63
CA GLY A 25 4.35 -8.74 12.49
C GLY A 25 4.46 -7.21 12.66
N ASP A 26 4.11 -6.70 13.84
CA ASP A 26 4.18 -5.27 14.17
C ASP A 26 5.64 -4.77 14.11
N VAL A 27 6.58 -5.50 14.73
CA VAL A 27 8.01 -5.15 14.69
C VAL A 27 8.56 -5.20 13.27
N SER A 28 8.20 -6.23 12.49
CA SER A 28 8.62 -6.36 11.09
C SER A 28 8.12 -5.17 10.25
N THR A 29 6.89 -4.72 10.50
CA THR A 29 6.30 -3.57 9.81
C THR A 29 7.07 -2.29 10.13
N ILE A 30 7.41 -2.07 11.40
CA ILE A 30 8.19 -0.91 11.83
C ILE A 30 9.57 -0.91 11.16
N ILE A 31 10.25 -2.06 11.11
CA ILE A 31 11.56 -2.19 10.46
C ILE A 31 11.47 -1.80 8.98
N VAL A 32 10.46 -2.27 8.26
CA VAL A 32 10.25 -1.93 6.84
C VAL A 32 10.01 -0.43 6.67
N VAL A 33 9.15 0.17 7.51
CA VAL A 33 8.87 1.62 7.46
C VAL A 33 10.14 2.43 7.70
N VAL A 34 10.91 2.09 8.74
CA VAL A 34 12.19 2.77 9.05
C VAL A 34 13.19 2.60 7.90
N THR A 35 13.25 1.42 7.28
CA THR A 35 14.13 1.15 6.14
C THR A 35 13.75 2.01 4.93
N ILE A 36 12.46 2.13 4.61
CA ILE A 36 11.97 3.00 3.53
C ILE A 36 12.36 4.45 3.79
N ILE A 37 12.13 4.96 5.00
CA ILE A 37 12.50 6.33 5.38
C ILE A 37 14.00 6.55 5.23
N TYR A 38 14.81 5.63 5.74
CA TYR A 38 16.26 5.68 5.63
C TYR A 38 16.72 5.75 4.16
N LEU A 39 16.22 4.87 3.30
CA LEU A 39 16.57 4.84 1.87
C LEU A 39 16.16 6.12 1.15
N LEU A 40 14.98 6.69 1.47
CA LEU A 40 14.54 7.97 0.91
C LEU A 40 15.45 9.13 1.32
N VAL A 41 15.83 9.19 2.61
CA VAL A 41 16.75 10.23 3.11
C VAL A 41 18.13 10.09 2.47
N GLU A 42 18.65 8.87 2.36
CA GLU A 42 19.95 8.61 1.73
C GLU A 42 19.94 8.97 0.23
N ALA A 43 18.90 8.56 -0.50
CA ALA A 43 18.72 8.91 -1.90
C ALA A 43 18.63 10.44 -2.09
N PHE A 44 17.85 11.13 -1.26
CA PHE A 44 17.73 12.58 -1.32
C PHE A 44 19.06 13.28 -1.02
N TYR A 45 19.77 12.87 0.04
CA TYR A 45 21.07 13.43 0.40
C TYR A 45 22.11 13.26 -0.73
N LYS A 46 22.21 12.06 -1.30
CA LYS A 46 23.13 11.78 -2.43
C LYS A 46 22.75 12.57 -3.67
N TYR A 47 21.47 12.67 -3.99
CA TYR A 47 21.01 13.47 -5.12
C TYR A 47 21.34 14.96 -4.95
N VAL A 48 21.07 15.55 -3.78
CA VAL A 48 21.34 16.97 -3.51
C VAL A 48 22.84 17.28 -3.54
N THR A 49 23.68 16.40 -2.97
CA THR A 49 25.13 16.62 -2.88
C THR A 49 25.86 16.39 -4.21
N THR A 50 25.53 15.34 -4.94
CA THR A 50 26.24 14.97 -6.18
C THR A 50 25.59 15.55 -7.43
N LYS A 51 24.32 15.95 -7.34
CA LYS A 51 23.46 16.34 -8.48
C LYS A 51 23.39 15.27 -9.58
N ASN A 52 23.74 14.02 -9.27
CA ASN A 52 23.77 12.93 -10.23
C ASN A 52 22.92 11.75 -9.74
N ILE A 53 21.83 11.48 -10.46
CA ILE A 53 20.88 10.41 -10.14
C ILE A 53 21.50 9.00 -10.22
N LEU A 54 22.59 8.81 -10.98
CA LEU A 54 23.23 7.49 -11.06
C LEU A 54 23.81 7.05 -9.70
N THR A 55 24.14 8.01 -8.83
CA THR A 55 24.65 7.74 -7.48
C THR A 55 23.58 7.22 -6.51
N THR A 56 22.30 7.34 -6.87
CA THR A 56 21.15 6.88 -6.05
C THR A 56 20.51 5.59 -6.58
N THR A 57 21.15 4.94 -7.57
CA THR A 57 20.58 3.79 -8.27
C THR A 57 20.27 2.63 -7.33
N TRP A 58 21.11 2.41 -6.30
CA TRP A 58 20.94 1.28 -5.39
C TRP A 58 19.77 1.48 -4.43
N GLU A 59 19.60 2.68 -3.90
CA GLU A 59 18.48 3.06 -3.04
C GLU A 59 17.16 2.92 -3.79
N ILE A 60 17.13 3.41 -5.04
CA ILE A 60 15.96 3.27 -5.93
C ILE A 60 15.68 1.79 -6.18
N ALA A 61 16.69 0.96 -6.48
CA ALA A 61 16.53 -0.46 -6.72
C ALA A 61 15.98 -1.20 -5.48
N LEU A 62 16.47 -0.88 -4.28
CA LEU A 62 15.98 -1.45 -3.03
C LEU A 62 14.54 -1.03 -2.72
N LEU A 63 14.18 0.24 -2.94
CA LEU A 63 12.81 0.71 -2.79
C LEU A 63 11.86 -0.03 -3.75
N LEU A 64 12.26 -0.23 -5.01
CA LEU A 64 11.49 -1.01 -5.98
C LEU A 64 11.36 -2.48 -5.58
N LEU A 65 12.40 -3.08 -4.99
CA LEU A 65 12.37 -4.45 -4.49
C LEU A 65 11.36 -4.60 -3.34
N ILE A 66 11.32 -3.65 -2.40
CA ILE A 66 10.33 -3.63 -1.32
C ILE A 66 8.91 -3.60 -1.90
N VAL A 67 8.66 -2.74 -2.89
CA VAL A 67 7.36 -2.67 -3.59
C VAL A 67 7.02 -4.00 -4.26
N ALA A 68 7.97 -4.63 -4.95
CA ALA A 68 7.76 -5.91 -5.61
C ALA A 68 7.38 -7.03 -4.62
N ILE A 69 8.09 -7.12 -3.48
CA ILE A 69 7.79 -8.08 -2.41
C ILE A 69 6.38 -7.84 -1.85
N PHE A 70 6.02 -6.57 -1.62
CA PHE A 70 4.70 -6.21 -1.14
C PHE A 70 3.58 -6.61 -2.12
N LEU A 71 3.77 -6.37 -3.42
CA LEU A 71 2.84 -6.79 -4.47
C LEU A 71 2.67 -8.32 -4.54
N ILE A 72 3.75 -9.08 -4.35
CA ILE A 72 3.69 -10.54 -4.25
C ILE A 72 2.87 -10.96 -3.03
N GLY A 73 3.08 -10.31 -1.87
CA GLY A 73 2.31 -10.55 -0.65
C GLY A 73 0.81 -10.32 -0.84
N ILE A 74 0.41 -9.19 -1.44
CA ILE A 74 -0.99 -8.88 -1.76
C ILE A 74 -1.59 -9.94 -2.69
N LYS A 75 -0.85 -10.41 -3.70
CA LYS A 75 -1.36 -11.42 -4.64
C LYS A 75 -1.71 -12.74 -3.95
N SER A 76 -0.95 -13.09 -2.91
CA SER A 76 -1.09 -14.31 -2.12
C SER A 76 -2.28 -14.26 -1.15
N ASN A 77 -2.71 -13.08 -0.70
CA ASN A 77 -3.85 -12.94 0.21
C ASN A 77 -4.98 -12.13 -0.41
N LYS A 78 -6.09 -12.80 -0.75
CA LYS A 78 -7.23 -12.17 -1.46
C LYS A 78 -7.91 -11.08 -0.64
N GLU A 79 -7.90 -11.17 0.69
CA GLU A 79 -8.49 -10.13 1.55
C GLU A 79 -7.71 -8.82 1.48
N MET A 80 -6.40 -8.88 1.26
CA MET A 80 -5.53 -7.71 1.11
C MET A 80 -5.75 -6.96 -0.21
N THR A 81 -6.51 -7.52 -1.16
CA THR A 81 -6.88 -6.83 -2.40
C THR A 81 -8.13 -5.97 -2.27
N LEU A 82 -8.84 -6.08 -1.14
CA LEU A 82 -10.04 -5.30 -0.89
C LEU A 82 -9.70 -3.82 -0.67
N PRO A 83 -10.53 -2.91 -1.19
CA PRO A 83 -10.25 -1.50 -1.06
C PRO A 83 -10.39 -1.07 0.40
N THR A 84 -9.43 -0.27 0.86
CA THR A 84 -9.39 0.33 2.19
C THR A 84 -9.56 1.82 2.06
N SER A 85 -10.12 2.47 3.09
CA SER A 85 -10.12 3.92 3.18
C SER A 85 -8.71 4.46 3.41
N PHE A 86 -8.53 5.77 3.25
CA PHE A 86 -7.31 6.49 3.62
C PHE A 86 -6.78 6.18 5.03
N LEU A 87 -7.67 5.91 6.00
CA LEU A 87 -7.31 5.55 7.39
C LEU A 87 -7.00 4.05 7.56
N GLY A 88 -6.92 3.29 6.47
CA GLY A 88 -6.69 1.85 6.47
C GLY A 88 -7.92 1.01 6.84
N LYS A 89 -9.11 1.61 6.94
CA LYS A 89 -10.34 0.87 7.26
C LYS A 89 -10.85 0.15 6.01
N GLN A 90 -11.01 -1.16 6.08
CA GLN A 90 -11.59 -1.93 5.00
C GLN A 90 -12.99 -1.42 4.62
N LEU A 91 -13.21 -1.21 3.33
CA LEU A 91 -14.49 -0.74 2.80
C LEU A 91 -15.50 -1.88 2.66
N PRO A 92 -16.81 -1.60 2.73
CA PRO A 92 -17.83 -2.64 2.66
C PRO A 92 -17.85 -3.31 1.28
N THR A 93 -17.87 -4.65 1.26
CA THR A 93 -17.90 -5.49 0.05
C THR A 93 -19.30 -5.76 -0.49
N SER A 94 -20.33 -5.41 0.28
CA SER A 94 -21.73 -5.62 -0.10
C SER A 94 -22.15 -4.74 -1.28
N GLN A 95 -23.14 -5.22 -2.04
CA GLN A 95 -23.68 -4.53 -3.22
C GLN A 95 -24.85 -3.59 -2.89
N SER A 96 -25.09 -3.29 -1.60
CA SER A 96 -26.14 -2.35 -1.21
C SER A 96 -25.82 -0.92 -1.66
N ILE A 97 -26.87 -0.12 -1.89
CA ILE A 97 -26.75 1.29 -2.31
C ILE A 97 -25.93 2.09 -1.29
N GLU A 98 -26.15 1.84 0.00
CA GLU A 98 -25.43 2.49 1.10
C GLU A 98 -23.94 2.14 1.09
N ALA A 99 -23.59 0.86 0.93
CA ALA A 99 -22.20 0.41 0.86
C ALA A 99 -21.48 1.05 -0.34
N LYS A 100 -22.11 1.06 -1.52
CA LYS A 100 -21.55 1.68 -2.71
C LYS A 100 -21.33 3.19 -2.53
N ARG A 101 -22.27 3.89 -1.90
CA ARG A 101 -22.12 5.31 -1.57
C ARG A 101 -20.96 5.56 -0.61
N ASN A 102 -20.77 4.71 0.39
CA ASN A 102 -19.63 4.81 1.31
C ASN A 102 -18.29 4.59 0.61
N ARG A 103 -18.21 3.65 -0.35
CA ARG A 103 -17.02 3.45 -1.17
C ARG A 103 -16.68 4.64 -2.06
N ILE A 104 -17.67 5.19 -2.76
CA ILE A 104 -17.47 6.36 -3.62
C ILE A 104 -16.97 7.56 -2.81
N LYS A 105 -17.52 7.78 -1.61
CA LYS A 105 -17.02 8.82 -0.70
C LYS A 105 -15.55 8.61 -0.32
N ALA A 106 -15.17 7.37 -0.01
CA ALA A 106 -13.79 7.04 0.32
C ALA A 106 -12.85 7.31 -0.87
N TYR A 107 -13.21 6.86 -2.08
CA TYR A 107 -12.42 7.12 -3.29
C TYR A 107 -12.26 8.62 -3.58
N LEU A 108 -13.30 9.42 -3.34
CA LEU A 108 -13.25 10.87 -3.49
C LEU A 108 -12.32 11.53 -2.46
N ILE A 109 -12.39 11.10 -1.20
CA ILE A 109 -11.50 11.63 -0.15
C ILE A 109 -10.04 11.27 -0.49
N GLU A 110 -9.78 10.03 -0.89
CA GLU A 110 -8.45 9.59 -1.27
C GLU A 110 -7.90 10.32 -2.48
N SER A 111 -8.73 10.60 -3.48
CA SER A 111 -8.30 11.35 -4.65
C SER A 111 -7.93 12.78 -4.31
N VAL A 112 -8.71 13.45 -3.45
CA VAL A 112 -8.42 14.80 -2.95
C VAL A 112 -7.14 14.83 -2.13
N VAL A 113 -6.97 13.87 -1.21
CA VAL A 113 -5.76 13.81 -0.37
C VAL A 113 -4.53 13.53 -1.23
N THR A 114 -4.61 12.56 -2.13
CA THR A 114 -3.48 12.21 -3.00
C THR A 114 -3.10 13.36 -3.93
N SER A 115 -4.08 14.02 -4.57
CA SER A 115 -3.81 15.18 -5.40
C SER A 115 -3.20 16.32 -4.57
N ALA A 116 -3.71 16.57 -3.35
CA ALA A 116 -3.16 17.59 -2.47
C ALA A 116 -1.70 17.32 -2.09
N VAL A 117 -1.37 16.06 -1.77
CA VAL A 117 0.01 15.65 -1.43
C VAL A 117 0.94 15.82 -2.62
N ILE A 118 0.56 15.33 -3.81
CA ILE A 118 1.40 15.45 -5.01
C ILE A 118 1.59 16.91 -5.40
N THR A 119 0.51 17.69 -5.46
CA THR A 119 0.61 19.13 -5.77
C THR A 119 1.42 19.88 -4.72
N GLY A 120 1.29 19.53 -3.44
CA GLY A 120 2.10 20.09 -2.35
C GLY A 120 3.58 19.74 -2.47
N LEU A 121 3.92 18.53 -2.92
CA LEU A 121 5.30 18.12 -3.19
C LEU A 121 5.89 18.89 -4.38
N THR A 122 5.15 19.05 -5.47
CA THR A 122 5.56 19.90 -6.61
C THR A 122 5.84 21.32 -6.15
N PHE A 123 4.95 21.90 -5.34
CA PHE A 123 5.17 23.23 -4.76
C PHE A 123 6.43 23.29 -3.88
N PHE A 124 6.68 22.26 -3.07
CA PHE A 124 7.89 22.17 -2.27
C PHE A 124 9.17 22.09 -3.14
N PHE A 125 9.15 21.30 -4.22
CA PHE A 125 10.29 21.19 -5.15
C PHE A 125 10.53 22.46 -5.95
N GLU A 126 9.49 23.19 -6.32
CA GLU A 126 9.61 24.55 -6.86
C GLU A 126 10.27 25.48 -5.83
N PHE A 127 9.81 25.47 -4.59
CA PHE A 127 10.30 26.35 -3.53
C PHE A 127 11.80 26.18 -3.25
N ILE A 128 12.32 24.95 -3.31
CA ILE A 128 13.75 24.66 -3.16
C ILE A 128 14.56 24.79 -4.46
N GLY A 129 13.95 25.27 -5.55
CA GLY A 129 14.61 25.59 -6.81
C GLY A 129 15.00 24.38 -7.67
N ILE A 130 14.33 23.23 -7.49
CA ILE A 130 14.57 22.01 -8.26
C ILE A 130 13.68 21.95 -9.51
N GLU A 131 12.43 22.43 -9.41
CA GLU A 131 11.46 22.40 -10.50
C GLU A 131 11.17 23.79 -11.09
N VAL A 132 10.54 23.79 -12.27
CA VAL A 132 10.12 25.01 -12.97
C VAL A 132 8.96 25.66 -12.23
N LYS A 133 9.02 26.99 -12.09
CA LYS A 133 7.97 27.77 -11.45
C LYS A 133 6.65 27.70 -12.23
N LEU A 134 5.62 27.15 -11.59
CA LEU A 134 4.28 27.07 -12.16
C LEU A 134 3.44 28.29 -11.75
N SER A 135 2.55 28.70 -12.65
CA SER A 135 1.50 29.67 -12.34
C SER A 135 0.43 29.07 -11.43
N LEU A 136 -0.32 29.92 -10.72
CA LEU A 136 -1.43 29.46 -9.86
C LEU A 136 -2.47 28.65 -10.63
N SER A 137 -2.77 29.03 -11.88
CA SER A 137 -3.67 28.29 -12.77
C SER A 137 -3.17 26.89 -13.10
N GLU A 138 -1.86 26.72 -13.31
CA GLU A 138 -1.26 25.41 -13.60
C GLU A 138 -1.28 24.52 -12.36
N TYR A 139 -1.07 25.08 -11.17
CA TYR A 139 -1.25 24.35 -9.91
C TYR A 139 -2.68 23.84 -9.72
N ILE A 140 -3.68 24.70 -9.94
CA ILE A 140 -5.09 24.32 -9.84
C ILE A 140 -5.43 23.25 -10.89
N ALA A 141 -4.98 23.43 -12.13
CA ALA A 141 -5.20 22.45 -13.20
C ALA A 141 -4.54 21.10 -12.89
N SER A 142 -3.31 21.10 -12.39
CA SER A 142 -2.59 19.90 -11.96
C SER A 142 -3.33 19.18 -10.84
N PHE A 143 -3.73 19.92 -9.79
CA PHE A 143 -4.49 19.36 -8.67
C PHE A 143 -5.80 18.71 -9.14
N LEU A 144 -6.61 19.42 -9.91
CA LEU A 144 -7.90 18.91 -10.39
C LEU A 144 -7.73 17.73 -11.35
N GLY A 145 -6.74 17.80 -12.25
CA GLY A 145 -6.41 16.72 -13.16
C GLY A 145 -6.01 15.45 -12.42
N LEU A 146 -5.09 15.55 -11.46
CA LEU A 146 -4.67 14.44 -10.60
C LEU A 146 -5.83 13.87 -9.80
N MET A 147 -6.67 14.75 -9.22
CA MET A 147 -7.85 14.33 -8.45
C MET A 147 -8.81 13.51 -9.31
N VAL A 148 -9.10 13.95 -10.54
CA VAL A 148 -10.01 13.23 -11.46
C VAL A 148 -9.42 11.89 -11.88
N VAL A 149 -8.15 11.86 -12.29
CA VAL A 149 -7.47 10.63 -12.71
C VAL A 149 -7.45 9.61 -11.57
N TYR A 150 -7.07 10.05 -10.37
CA TYR A 150 -7.00 9.16 -9.20
C TYR A 150 -8.38 8.65 -8.81
N LEU A 151 -9.42 9.50 -8.85
CA LEU A 151 -10.79 9.09 -8.56
C LEU A 151 -11.27 7.97 -9.50
N ILE A 152 -11.01 8.13 -10.81
CA ILE A 152 -11.38 7.14 -11.82
C ILE A 152 -10.65 5.81 -11.56
N LEU A 153 -9.33 5.87 -11.32
CA LEU A 153 -8.53 4.68 -11.07
C LEU A 153 -8.97 3.94 -9.80
N SER A 154 -9.14 4.66 -8.69
CA SER A 154 -9.60 4.08 -7.42
C SER A 154 -10.97 3.45 -7.54
N TYR A 155 -11.89 4.09 -8.26
CA TYR A 155 -13.21 3.52 -8.52
C TYR A 155 -13.12 2.23 -9.35
N LEU A 156 -12.39 2.24 -10.47
CA LEU A 156 -12.29 1.08 -11.36
C LEU A 156 -11.60 -0.10 -10.67
N LEU A 157 -10.47 0.14 -10.02
CA LEU A 157 -9.72 -0.89 -9.31
C LEU A 157 -10.47 -1.41 -8.08
N GLY A 158 -11.04 -0.51 -7.28
CA GLY A 158 -11.78 -0.88 -6.07
C GLY A 158 -13.01 -1.74 -6.38
N GLU A 159 -13.84 -1.34 -7.35
CA GLU A 159 -15.00 -2.14 -7.74
C GLU A 159 -14.61 -3.44 -8.45
N HIS A 160 -13.53 -3.45 -9.23
CA HIS A 160 -13.00 -4.68 -9.82
C HIS A 160 -12.56 -5.69 -8.75
N ASN A 161 -11.82 -5.22 -7.75
CA ASN A 161 -11.33 -6.07 -6.67
C ASN A 161 -12.46 -6.62 -5.81
N ILE A 162 -13.49 -5.82 -5.50
CA ILE A 162 -14.68 -6.30 -4.77
C ILE A 162 -15.40 -7.39 -5.55
N LYS A 163 -15.64 -7.21 -6.86
CA LYS A 163 -16.30 -8.23 -7.69
C LYS A 163 -15.50 -9.52 -7.70
N LYS A 164 -14.18 -9.42 -7.86
CA LYS A 164 -13.28 -10.58 -7.85
C LYS A 164 -13.28 -11.29 -6.50
N TYR A 165 -13.31 -10.54 -5.41
CA TYR A 165 -13.36 -11.09 -4.06
C TYR A 165 -14.70 -11.79 -3.78
N ASN A 166 -15.84 -11.16 -4.12
CA ASN A 166 -17.15 -11.77 -3.90
C ASN A 166 -17.29 -13.08 -4.70
N LYS A 167 -16.82 -13.11 -5.95
CA LYS A 167 -16.78 -14.35 -6.74
C LYS A 167 -15.95 -15.45 -6.07
N TYR A 168 -14.81 -15.09 -5.48
CA TYR A 168 -13.97 -16.03 -4.75
C TYR A 168 -14.68 -16.58 -3.49
N MET A 169 -15.41 -15.74 -2.76
CA MET A 169 -16.21 -16.18 -1.61
C MET A 169 -17.35 -17.12 -2.03
N GLU A 170 -18.06 -16.80 -3.12
CA GLU A 170 -19.09 -17.68 -3.69
C GLU A 170 -18.56 -19.04 -4.15
N GLU A 171 -17.30 -19.11 -4.59
CA GLU A 171 -16.63 -20.37 -4.94
C GLU A 171 -16.25 -21.20 -3.71
N LEU A 172 -15.96 -20.57 -2.58
CA LEU A 172 -15.64 -21.25 -1.31
C LEU A 172 -16.87 -21.75 -0.55
N GLU A 173 -18.02 -21.11 -0.75
CA GLU A 173 -19.29 -21.49 -0.12
C GLU A 173 -20.02 -22.65 -0.84
N LYS A 174 -19.52 -23.08 -2.01
CA LYS A 174 -20.04 -24.23 -2.79
C LYS A 174 -19.37 -25.54 -2.39
#